data_AF-A0A932UDL9-F1
#
_entry.id   AF-A0A932UDL9-F1
#
_cell.length_a   1.000
_cell.length_b   1.000
_cell.length_c   1.000
_cell.angle_alpha   90.00
_cell.angle_beta   90.00
_cell.angle_gamma   90.00
#
_symmetry.space_group_name_H-M   'P 1'
#
loop_
_entity.id
_entity.type
_entity.pdbx_description
1 polymer ?
#
loop_
_entity_poly.entity_id
_entity_poly.type
_entity_poly.pdbx_seq_one_letter_code
_entity_poly.pdbx_strand_id
1 'polypeptide(L)'
;MLGLLKKLSFVAGEAATLTLRVDETGRQLELGGRRWRDAARGYQPFGGHFLAERAFAGYTIPSEGSLGWGYGTDEFFEFFRYRVEEATFA
;
A
#
# COMPACT_ATOMS: atom_id res chain seq x y z
N MET A 1 -9.60 -18.64 0.38
CA MET A 1 -10.53 -17.56 0.78
C MET A 1 -9.67 -16.33 0.99
N LEU A 2 -9.83 -15.27 0.18
CA LEU A 2 -9.04 -14.04 0.34
C LEU A 2 -9.37 -13.34 1.66
N GLY A 3 -8.35 -12.90 2.40
CA GLY A 3 -8.52 -12.19 3.68
C GLY A 3 -8.51 -10.68 3.52
N LEU A 4 -9.43 -9.99 4.20
CA LEU A 4 -9.42 -8.54 4.35
C LEU A 4 -8.85 -8.17 5.73
N LEU A 5 -7.72 -7.47 5.76
CA LEU A 5 -7.14 -6.94 7.00
C LEU A 5 -7.29 -5.42 7.03
N LYS A 6 -7.87 -4.88 8.11
CA LYS A 6 -7.88 -3.43 8.35
C LYS A 6 -6.78 -3.07 9.34
N LYS A 7 -5.94 -2.11 8.98
CA LYS A 7 -4.85 -1.61 9.84
C LYS A 7 -5.01 -0.11 10.06
N LEU A 8 -4.81 0.33 11.30
CA LEU A 8 -4.66 1.74 11.65
C LEU A 8 -3.18 2.11 11.53
N SER A 9 -2.88 3.15 10.77
CA SER A 9 -1.52 3.66 10.57
C SER A 9 -1.47 5.14 10.91
N PHE A 10 -0.36 5.61 11.46
CA PHE A 10 -0.18 7.03 11.76
C PHE A 10 0.77 7.65 10.74
N VAL A 11 0.35 8.71 10.06
CA VAL A 11 1.19 9.50 9.15
C VAL A 11 1.19 10.94 9.65
N ALA A 12 2.36 11.50 9.94
CA ALA A 12 2.51 12.86 10.50
C ALA A 12 1.68 13.12 11.78
N GLY A 13 1.46 12.09 12.60
CA GLY A 13 0.67 12.18 13.84
C GLY A 13 -0.84 11.97 13.66
N GLU A 14 -1.33 11.83 12.42
CA GLU A 14 -2.74 11.57 12.14
C GLU A 14 -3.01 10.09 11.88
N ALA A 15 -4.10 9.58 12.45
CA ALA A 15 -4.55 8.22 12.23
C ALA A 15 -5.25 8.07 10.87
N ALA A 16 -4.80 7.10 10.07
CA ALA A 16 -5.40 6.70 8.81
C ALA A 16 -5.80 5.23 8.87
N THR A 17 -7.01 4.91 8.40
CA THR A 17 -7.43 3.52 8.22
C THR A 17 -7.02 3.06 6.83
N LEU A 18 -6.28 1.96 6.79
CA LEU A 18 -5.86 1.28 5.57
C LEU A 18 -6.52 -0.09 5.50
N THR A 19 -6.91 -0.47 4.29
CA THR A 19 -7.40 -1.78 3.94
C THR A 19 -6.30 -2.51 3.19
N LEU A 20 -5.94 -3.69 3.68
CA LEU A 20 -4.93 -4.55 3.10
C LEU A 20 -5.64 -5.80 2.60
N ARG A 21 -5.32 -6.21 1.37
CA ARG A 21 -5.72 -7.51 0.85
C ARG A 21 -4.52 -8.42 0.87
N VAL A 22 -4.67 -9.57 1.51
CA VAL A 22 -3.62 -10.61 1.59
C VAL A 22 -4.15 -11.92 1.02
N ASP A 23 -3.25 -12.76 0.52
CA ASP A 23 -3.57 -14.16 0.20
C ASP A 23 -3.53 -15.05 1.46
N GLU A 24 -3.75 -16.35 1.25
CA GLU A 24 -3.75 -17.37 2.30
C GLU A 24 -2.40 -17.55 3.00
N THR A 25 -1.29 -17.14 2.40
CA THR A 25 0.03 -17.19 3.04
C THR A 25 0.37 -15.89 3.78
N GLY A 26 -0.54 -14.91 3.76
CA GLY A 26 -0.35 -13.60 4.34
C GLY A 26 0.44 -12.63 3.46
N ARG A 27 0.75 -13.00 2.22
CA ARG A 27 1.42 -12.12 1.28
C ARG A 27 0.47 -10.99 0.90
N GLN A 28 0.98 -9.77 0.97
CA GLN A 28 0.20 -8.57 0.64
C GLN A 28 0.03 -8.45 -0.87
N LEU A 29 -1.23 -8.30 -1.30
CA LEU A 29 -1.64 -8.17 -2.69
C LEU A 29 -2.07 -6.75 -3.02
N GLU A 30 -2.74 -6.08 -2.07
CA GLU A 30 -3.22 -4.72 -2.25
C GLU A 30 -3.17 -3.90 -0.98
N LEU A 31 -3.16 -2.58 -1.18
CA LEU A 31 -3.33 -1.56 -0.15
C LEU A 31 -4.32 -0.53 -0.69
N GLY A 32 -5.29 -0.14 0.13
CA GLY A 32 -6.21 0.96 -0.18
C GLY A 32 -6.55 1.78 1.05
N GLY A 33 -6.75 3.08 0.86
CA GLY A 33 -7.16 4.00 1.92
C GLY A 33 -7.33 5.42 1.40
N ARG A 34 -7.43 6.38 2.31
CA ARG A 34 -7.38 7.80 1.94
C ARG A 34 -6.04 8.40 2.36
N ARG A 35 -5.40 9.13 1.45
CA ARG A 35 -4.13 9.82 1.69
C ARG A 35 -4.28 11.30 1.37
N TRP A 36 -3.70 12.15 2.20
CA TRP A 36 -3.65 13.59 1.94
C TRP A 36 -2.86 13.86 0.66
N ARG A 37 -3.45 14.62 -0.27
CA ARG A 37 -2.82 14.99 -1.55
C ARG A 37 -2.21 16.38 -1.50
N ASP A 38 -3.02 17.40 -1.24
CA ASP A 38 -2.64 18.80 -1.14
C ASP A 38 -3.79 19.63 -0.52
N ALA A 39 -3.56 20.92 -0.25
CA ALA A 39 -4.56 21.79 0.37
C ALA A 39 -5.84 22.01 -0.47
N ALA A 40 -5.77 21.89 -1.79
CA ALA A 40 -6.93 22.08 -2.66
C ALA A 40 -7.80 20.83 -2.76
N ARG A 41 -7.20 19.64 -2.65
CA ARG A 41 -7.89 18.35 -2.87
C ARG A 41 -8.11 17.55 -1.59
N GLY A 42 -7.36 17.83 -0.54
CA GLY A 42 -7.43 17.13 0.73
C GLY A 42 -7.15 15.63 0.63
N TYR A 43 -7.88 14.84 1.42
CA TYR A 43 -7.77 13.37 1.45
C TYR A 43 -8.45 12.72 0.25
N GLN A 44 -7.68 11.99 -0.55
CA GLN A 44 -8.13 11.32 -1.77
C GLN A 44 -7.93 9.81 -1.69
N PRO A 45 -8.72 9.00 -2.43
CA PRO A 45 -8.46 7.57 -2.56
C PRO A 45 -7.05 7.31 -3.06
N PHE A 46 -6.35 6.42 -2.38
CA PHE A 46 -4.96 6.07 -2.64
C PHE A 46 -4.75 4.59 -2.37
N GLY A 47 -3.92 3.96 -3.19
CA GLY A 47 -3.68 2.53 -3.08
C GLY A 47 -3.01 1.95 -4.31
N GLY A 48 -2.96 0.64 -4.37
CA GLY A 48 -2.39 -0.08 -5.51
C GLY A 48 -2.14 -1.56 -5.21
N HIS A 49 -1.30 -2.15 -6.06
CA HIS A 49 -1.08 -3.59 -6.12
C HIS A 49 0.38 -3.95 -5.88
N PHE A 50 0.60 -5.14 -5.31
CA PHE A 50 1.92 -5.70 -5.06
C PHE A 50 2.10 -6.98 -5.88
N LEU A 51 3.16 -7.00 -6.68
CA LEU A 51 3.44 -8.04 -7.68
C LEU A 51 4.38 -9.11 -7.15
N ALA A 52 5.21 -8.78 -6.17
CA ALA A 52 6.13 -9.71 -5.53
C ALA A 52 6.41 -9.32 -4.07
N GLU A 53 6.88 -10.30 -3.29
CA GLU A 53 7.51 -10.08 -2.00
C GLU A 53 8.91 -10.70 -1.98
N ARG A 54 9.79 -10.19 -1.14
CA ARG A 54 11.14 -10.74 -0.95
C ARG A 54 11.55 -10.59 0.51
N ALA A 55 12.33 -11.56 0.99
CA ALA A 55 12.92 -11.51 2.31
C ALA A 55 14.22 -10.68 2.28
N PHE A 56 14.33 -9.73 3.19
CA PHE A 56 15.50 -8.91 3.43
C PHE A 56 15.78 -8.89 4.93
N ALA A 57 16.98 -9.30 5.34
CA ALA A 57 17.39 -9.33 6.75
C ALA A 57 16.35 -10.00 7.70
N GLY A 58 15.69 -11.07 7.24
CA GLY A 58 14.67 -11.79 8.02
C GLY A 58 13.25 -11.23 7.94
N TYR A 59 13.02 -10.12 7.24
CA TYR A 59 11.69 -9.54 7.02
C TYR A 59 11.21 -9.78 5.58
N THR A 60 10.01 -10.35 5.43
CA THR A 60 9.34 -10.43 4.13
C THR A 60 8.49 -9.19 3.90
N ILE A 61 8.78 -8.44 2.83
CA ILE A 61 8.06 -7.22 2.46
C ILE A 61 7.66 -7.26 0.98
N PRO A 62 6.63 -6.50 0.56
CA PRO A 62 6.35 -6.27 -0.85
C PRO A 62 7.56 -5.64 -1.55
N SER A 63 8.10 -6.33 -2.55
CA SER A 63 9.34 -5.98 -3.23
C SER A 63 9.14 -5.44 -4.64
N GLU A 64 7.94 -5.57 -5.19
CA GLU A 64 7.58 -5.00 -6.49
C GLU A 64 6.11 -4.60 -6.46
N GLY A 65 5.76 -3.44 -7.03
CA GLY A 65 4.39 -2.99 -7.06
C GLY A 65 4.19 -1.61 -7.67
N SER A 66 2.93 -1.18 -7.63
CA SER A 66 2.52 0.13 -8.10
C SER A 66 1.48 0.76 -7.19
N LEU A 67 1.48 2.08 -7.15
CA LEU A 67 0.59 2.89 -6.31
C LEU A 67 0.09 4.10 -7.11
N GLY A 68 -1.11 4.56 -6.76
CA GLY A 68 -1.80 5.61 -7.49
C GLY A 68 -2.86 6.35 -6.68
N TRP A 69 -3.38 7.40 -7.28
CA TRP A 69 -4.56 8.13 -6.82
C TRP A 69 -5.83 7.52 -7.43
N GLY A 70 -6.99 7.70 -6.81
CA GLY A 70 -8.25 7.14 -7.33
C GLY A 70 -8.35 5.62 -7.18
N TYR A 71 -7.59 5.01 -6.28
CA TYR A 71 -7.60 3.55 -6.13
C TYR A 71 -8.98 3.03 -5.72
N GLY A 72 -9.48 2.03 -6.45
CA GLY A 72 -10.83 1.49 -6.28
C GLY A 72 -11.94 2.28 -6.99
N THR A 73 -11.59 3.26 -7.83
CA THR A 73 -12.52 4.01 -8.69
C THR A 73 -12.11 3.90 -10.16
N ASP A 74 -13.00 4.33 -11.06
CA ASP A 74 -12.72 4.40 -12.50
C ASP A 74 -11.65 5.46 -12.86
N GLU A 75 -11.29 6.32 -11.91
CA GLU A 75 -10.29 7.38 -12.06
C GLU A 75 -8.90 6.96 -11.54
N PHE A 76 -8.65 5.65 -11.37
CA PHE A 76 -7.37 5.18 -10.88
C PHE A 76 -6.22 5.65 -11.80
N PHE A 77 -5.35 6.48 -11.24
CA PHE A 77 -4.15 6.98 -11.89
C PHE A 77 -2.92 6.50 -11.13
N GLU A 78 -2.28 5.48 -11.69
CA GLU A 78 -0.99 4.99 -11.23
C GLU A 78 0.10 6.03 -11.51
N PHE A 79 0.79 6.49 -10.47
CA PHE A 79 1.86 7.48 -10.60
C PHE A 79 3.22 6.98 -10.09
N PHE A 80 3.25 5.85 -9.40
CA PHE A 80 4.45 5.31 -8.79
C PHE A 80 4.55 3.81 -9.05
N ARG A 81 5.73 3.37 -9.52
CA ARG A 81 6.13 1.98 -9.64
C ARG A 81 7.46 1.81 -8.95
N TYR A 82 7.66 0.66 -8.32
CA TYR A 82 8.90 0.38 -7.63
C TYR A 82 9.29 -1.08 -7.71
N ARG A 83 10.59 -1.29 -7.54
CA ARG A 83 11.21 -2.57 -7.23
C ARG A 83 12.25 -2.33 -6.13
N VAL A 84 12.21 -3.15 -5.10
CA VAL A 84 13.15 -3.09 -3.97
C VAL A 84 14.34 -3.99 -4.30
N GLU A 85 15.49 -3.38 -4.54
CA GLU A 85 16.73 -4.12 -4.79
C GLU A 85 17.40 -4.52 -3.47
N GLU A 86 17.34 -3.64 -2.47
CA GLU A 86 17.91 -3.83 -1.14
C GLU A 86 17.07 -3.13 -0.07
N ALA A 87 17.02 -3.70 1.13
CA ALA A 87 16.40 -3.10 2.31
C ALA A 87 17.22 -3.43 3.56
N THR A 88 17.50 -2.41 4.37
CA THR A 88 18.16 -2.54 5.67
C THR A 88 17.21 -2.07 6.77
N PHE A 89 17.30 -2.72 7.94
CA PHE A 89 16.46 -2.44 9.09
C PHE A 89 17.36 -2.16 10.28
N ALA A 90 17.01 -1.13 11.06
CA ALA A 90 17.75 -0.66 12.23
C ALA A 90 17.04 -1.03 13.54
#